data_AF-A0A1V6F9S0-F1
#
_entry.id   AF-A0A1V6F9S0-F1
#
_cell.length_a   1.000
_cell.length_b   1.000
_cell.length_c   1.000
_cell.angle_alpha   90.00
_cell.angle_beta   90.00
_cell.angle_gamma   90.00
#
_symmetry.space_group_name_H-M   'P 1'
#
loop_
_entity.id
_entity.type
_entity.pdbx_description
1 polymer ?
#
loop_
_entity_poly.entity_id
_entity_poly.type
_entity_poly.pdbx_seq_one_letter_code
_entity_poly.pdbx_strand_id
1 'polypeptide(L)'
;MGEIGPITMDKKRYAEVVRYIGELTSRRFCYLNLADDIANAILVRLIKSSSSADPTGLSADFIKSVFPKAVEDVFNHYQKVSFQYCLTKTQDHHLSEETSQEAIRRLLSSKHTVNDVYAWLRQVTHNLLCKHYEFQAKEKDLYNLLCMEAGLFQNVTASGNRVDIEGLSPGKKQEILSSQEYRDYQTALSFASLKDYASSLNVSEKVAQKRKEKAIRNLRSKLLLAMGWEASREILSYNQYNAIQKFIRELLKMGRGDRDIKQNNKLHPKLAQVMNGIDRIDDWGITMADNRRFRLHIFHLTQEKQPIIATFFIVLNERNHVSVENCKINEIIGARPIPANVQIPKEMGKALWSYEKIISLLNT
;
A
#
# COMPACT_ATOMS: atom_id res chain seq x y z
N MET A 1 -34.63 10.84 58.29
CA MET A 1 -35.18 11.13 56.95
C MET A 1 -35.34 12.63 56.85
N GLY A 2 -34.44 13.31 56.14
CA GLY A 2 -34.59 14.73 55.84
C GLY A 2 -35.29 14.85 54.49
N GLU A 3 -36.42 15.54 54.45
CA GLU A 3 -37.17 15.83 53.23
C GLU A 3 -36.28 16.63 52.26
N ILE A 4 -36.13 16.12 51.03
CA ILE A 4 -35.58 16.89 49.91
C ILE A 4 -36.69 17.85 49.49
N GLY A 5 -36.64 19.09 49.98
CA GLY A 5 -37.55 20.14 49.54
C GLY A 5 -37.43 20.38 48.03
N PRO A 6 -38.54 20.68 47.33
CA PRO A 6 -38.50 20.93 45.89
C PRO A 6 -37.64 22.17 45.60
N ILE A 7 -36.64 22.03 44.73
CA ILE A 7 -35.84 23.13 44.20
C ILE A 7 -36.75 23.97 43.30
N THR A 8 -37.44 24.96 43.85
CA THR A 8 -38.20 25.94 43.04
C THR A 8 -37.24 27.01 42.53
N MET A 9 -36.70 26.80 41.34
CA MET A 9 -36.08 27.88 40.55
C MET A 9 -37.19 28.80 40.04
N ASP A 10 -37.09 30.11 40.30
CA ASP A 10 -38.03 31.09 39.76
C ASP A 10 -38.05 31.03 38.22
N LYS A 11 -39.24 31.07 37.62
CA LYS A 11 -39.45 30.98 36.16
C LYS A 11 -38.69 32.08 35.41
N LYS A 12 -38.59 33.29 35.98
CA LYS A 12 -37.83 34.39 35.38
C LYS A 12 -36.33 34.09 35.39
N ARG A 13 -35.82 33.58 36.51
CA ARG A 13 -34.41 33.21 36.67
C ARG A 13 -34.01 32.04 35.77
N TYR A 14 -34.87 31.06 35.61
CA TYR A 14 -34.69 29.96 34.64
C TYR A 14 -34.56 30.49 33.21
N ALA A 15 -35.46 31.39 32.79
CA ALA A 15 -35.43 31.99 31.47
C ALA A 15 -34.17 32.83 31.22
N GLU A 16 -33.67 33.56 32.23
CA GLU A 16 -32.43 34.33 32.15
C GLU A 16 -31.19 33.45 31.95
N VAL A 17 -31.11 32.34 32.69
CA VAL A 17 -30.00 31.36 32.57
C VAL A 17 -30.01 30.71 31.18
N VAL A 18 -31.17 30.23 30.73
CA VAL A 18 -31.32 29.60 29.40
C VAL A 18 -30.95 30.60 28.30
N ARG A 19 -31.41 31.86 28.39
CA ARG A 19 -31.07 32.90 27.41
C ARG A 19 -29.55 33.16 27.37
N TYR A 20 -28.91 33.29 28.54
CA TYR A 20 -27.47 33.54 28.62
C TYR A 20 -26.63 32.38 28.05
N ILE A 21 -27.02 31.13 28.31
CA ILE A 21 -26.40 29.94 27.72
C ILE A 21 -26.64 29.91 26.21
N GLY A 22 -27.84 30.25 25.75
CA GLY A 22 -28.17 30.34 24.33
C GLY A 22 -27.31 31.35 23.58
N GLU A 23 -27.10 32.53 24.14
CA GLU A 23 -26.21 33.56 23.58
C GLU A 23 -24.74 33.10 23.54
N LEU A 24 -24.25 32.49 24.63
CA LEU A 24 -22.87 32.00 24.71
C LEU A 24 -22.60 30.85 23.73
N THR A 25 -23.55 29.93 23.60
CA THR A 25 -23.49 28.81 22.65
C THR A 25 -23.56 29.30 21.21
N SER A 26 -24.50 30.18 20.88
CA SER A 26 -24.67 30.70 19.51
C SER A 26 -23.45 31.47 19.01
N ARG A 27 -22.73 32.16 19.91
CA ARG A 27 -21.48 32.86 19.58
C ARG A 27 -20.33 31.90 19.28
N ARG A 28 -20.26 30.75 19.97
CA ARG A 28 -19.14 29.80 19.83
C ARG A 28 -19.40 28.68 18.82
N PHE A 29 -20.65 28.30 18.64
CA PHE A 29 -21.10 27.19 17.80
C PHE A 29 -22.16 27.65 16.80
N CYS A 30 -21.83 28.65 15.98
CA CYS A 30 -22.80 29.36 15.12
C CYS A 30 -23.55 28.46 14.12
N TYR A 31 -23.00 27.30 13.76
CA TYR A 31 -23.62 26.32 12.86
C TYR A 31 -24.30 25.16 13.58
N LEU A 32 -24.22 25.06 14.90
CA LEU A 32 -24.75 23.91 15.65
C LEU A 32 -25.80 24.36 16.65
N ASN A 33 -27.01 23.81 16.55
CA ASN A 33 -28.08 24.05 17.50
C ASN A 33 -27.87 23.22 18.78
N LEU A 34 -27.01 23.69 19.68
CA LEU A 34 -26.60 22.98 20.91
C LEU A 34 -27.11 23.64 22.21
N ALA A 35 -27.83 24.75 22.10
CA ALA A 35 -28.17 25.59 23.25
C ALA A 35 -28.96 24.82 24.32
N ASP A 36 -29.96 24.04 23.90
CA ASP A 36 -30.80 23.26 24.79
C ASP A 36 -30.03 22.10 25.46
N ASP A 37 -29.20 21.39 24.70
CA ASP A 37 -28.41 20.27 25.23
C ASP A 37 -27.36 20.74 26.25
N ILE A 38 -26.69 21.87 25.99
CA ILE A 38 -25.74 22.48 26.93
C ILE A 38 -26.47 23.05 28.15
N ALA A 39 -27.63 23.69 27.96
CA ALA A 39 -28.45 24.20 29.07
C ALA A 39 -28.91 23.06 29.98
N ASN A 40 -29.39 21.95 29.40
CA ASN A 40 -29.78 20.75 30.15
C ASN A 40 -28.60 20.15 30.92
N ALA A 41 -27.41 20.05 30.32
CA ALA A 41 -26.22 19.56 31.01
C ALA A 41 -25.85 20.42 32.23
N ILE A 42 -25.90 21.75 32.09
CA ILE A 42 -25.62 22.70 33.19
C ILE A 42 -26.70 22.62 34.28
N LEU A 43 -27.98 22.58 33.91
CA LEU A 43 -29.10 22.50 34.84
C LEU A 43 -29.13 21.18 35.64
N VAL A 44 -28.87 20.05 34.98
CA VAL A 44 -28.75 18.75 35.67
C VAL A 44 -27.59 18.77 36.67
N ARG A 45 -26.49 19.42 36.33
CA ARG A 45 -25.34 19.56 37.22
C ARG A 45 -25.67 20.43 38.44
N LEU A 46 -26.40 21.51 38.22
CA LEU A 46 -26.90 22.40 39.27
C LEU A 46 -27.76 21.65 40.29
N ILE A 47 -28.73 20.85 39.81
CA ILE A 47 -29.60 20.02 40.65
C ILE A 47 -28.79 19.02 41.49
N LYS A 48 -27.69 18.48 40.93
CA LYS A 48 -26.80 17.53 41.62
C LYS A 48 -25.85 18.21 42.62
N SER A 49 -25.49 19.48 42.42
CA SER A 49 -24.59 20.23 43.31
C SER A 49 -25.29 20.89 44.51
N SER A 50 -26.62 21.10 44.44
CA SER A 50 -27.42 21.75 45.48
C SER A 50 -27.56 20.98 46.81
N SER A 51 -26.82 19.88 47.01
CA SER A 51 -26.62 19.27 48.32
C SER A 51 -25.66 20.03 49.23
N SER A 52 -24.95 21.06 48.71
CA SER A 52 -24.06 21.91 49.50
C SER A 52 -24.03 23.35 48.95
N ALA A 53 -24.57 24.30 49.73
CA ALA A 53 -24.48 25.75 49.60
C ALA A 53 -25.52 26.51 48.72
N ASP A 54 -25.81 27.72 49.21
CA ASP A 54 -26.89 28.69 48.95
C ASP A 54 -27.55 28.78 47.55
N PRO A 55 -28.90 28.93 47.46
CA PRO A 55 -29.65 29.11 46.21
C PRO A 55 -29.50 30.50 45.55
N THR A 56 -28.75 31.41 46.17
CA THR A 56 -28.63 32.82 45.75
C THR A 56 -27.55 33.06 44.68
N GLY A 57 -26.65 32.11 44.42
CA GLY A 57 -25.44 32.31 43.61
C GLY A 57 -25.41 31.83 42.16
N LEU A 58 -26.51 31.76 41.42
CA LEU A 58 -26.46 31.57 39.95
C LEU A 58 -25.99 32.87 39.28
N SER A 59 -24.69 33.21 39.40
CA SER A 59 -24.08 34.34 38.71
C SER A 59 -23.63 33.93 37.30
N ALA A 60 -23.50 34.91 36.39
CA ALA A 60 -22.94 34.69 35.06
C ALA A 60 -21.53 34.06 35.12
N ASP A 61 -20.79 34.27 36.21
CA ASP A 61 -19.45 33.71 36.41
C ASP A 61 -19.48 32.23 36.77
N PHE A 62 -20.50 31.77 37.50
CA PHE A 62 -20.72 30.33 37.71
C PHE A 62 -21.00 29.64 36.37
N ILE A 63 -21.88 30.21 35.53
CA ILE A 63 -22.19 29.62 34.21
C ILE A 63 -20.92 29.54 33.34
N LYS A 64 -20.11 30.60 33.32
CA LYS A 64 -18.82 30.59 32.59
C LYS A 64 -17.86 29.52 33.08
N SER A 65 -17.80 29.23 34.38
CA SER A 65 -16.88 28.24 34.93
C SER A 65 -17.30 26.80 34.62
N VAL A 66 -18.60 26.51 34.56
CA VAL A 66 -19.11 25.16 34.27
C VAL A 66 -19.34 24.86 32.78
N PHE A 67 -19.47 25.91 31.95
CA PHE A 67 -19.75 25.80 30.52
C PHE A 67 -18.76 24.93 29.73
N PRO A 68 -17.42 25.05 29.90
CA PRO A 68 -16.46 24.20 29.18
C PRO A 68 -16.73 22.71 29.39
N LYS A 69 -16.98 22.33 30.65
CA LYS A 69 -17.21 20.93 30.99
C LYS A 69 -18.57 20.43 30.50
N ALA A 70 -19.60 21.27 30.51
CA ALA A 70 -20.89 20.93 29.93
C ALA A 70 -20.80 20.66 28.42
N VAL A 71 -20.00 21.45 27.70
CA VAL A 71 -19.71 21.22 26.28
C VAL A 71 -19.02 19.87 26.07
N GLU A 72 -17.98 19.55 26.84
CA GLU A 72 -17.32 18.24 26.76
C GLU A 72 -18.30 17.09 26.98
N ASP A 73 -19.18 17.20 27.98
CA ASP A 73 -20.15 16.16 28.32
C ASP A 73 -21.18 15.94 27.20
N VAL A 74 -21.64 17.02 26.55
CA VAL A 74 -22.54 16.95 25.38
C VAL A 74 -21.87 16.25 24.20
N PHE A 75 -20.65 16.63 23.83
CA PHE A 75 -19.94 16.00 22.72
C PHE A 75 -19.55 14.54 23.02
N ASN A 76 -19.21 14.22 24.28
CA ASN A 76 -19.01 12.85 24.73
C ASN A 76 -20.30 12.02 24.60
N HIS A 77 -21.46 12.62 24.90
CA HIS A 77 -22.75 11.95 24.73
C HIS A 77 -23.03 11.66 23.25
N TYR A 78 -22.85 12.65 22.37
CA TYR A 78 -23.00 12.48 20.92
C TYR A 78 -22.08 11.41 20.34
N GLN A 79 -20.82 11.37 20.80
CA GLN A 79 -19.88 10.32 20.41
C GLN A 79 -20.41 8.94 20.82
N LYS A 80 -20.89 8.79 22.06
CA LYS A 80 -21.46 7.53 22.56
C LYS A 80 -22.69 7.09 21.76
N VAL A 81 -23.56 8.02 21.37
CA VAL A 81 -24.73 7.72 20.51
C VAL A 81 -24.26 7.18 19.16
N SER A 82 -23.29 7.84 18.53
CA SER A 82 -22.73 7.42 17.24
C SER A 82 -22.00 6.08 17.36
N PHE A 83 -21.22 5.89 18.41
CA PHE A 83 -20.52 4.65 18.75
C PHE A 83 -21.50 3.48 18.92
N GLN A 84 -22.55 3.66 19.71
CA GLN A 84 -23.53 2.60 19.95
C GLN A 84 -24.27 2.23 18.66
N TYR A 85 -24.61 3.24 17.84
CA TYR A 85 -25.19 2.98 16.51
C TYR A 85 -24.23 2.13 15.66
N CYS A 86 -22.94 2.48 15.58
CA CYS A 86 -21.94 1.67 14.87
C CYS A 86 -21.81 0.27 15.43
N LEU A 87 -21.71 0.13 16.75
CA LEU A 87 -21.46 -1.15 17.41
C LEU A 87 -22.60 -2.13 17.16
N THR A 88 -23.85 -1.65 17.18
CA THR A 88 -25.02 -2.48 16.86
C THR A 88 -25.04 -2.96 15.41
N LYS A 89 -24.36 -2.27 14.49
CA LYS A 89 -24.30 -2.61 13.05
C LYS A 89 -23.08 -3.43 12.67
N THR A 90 -21.94 -3.14 13.27
CA THR A 90 -20.64 -3.71 12.87
C THR A 90 -20.19 -4.85 13.79
N GLN A 91 -20.61 -4.84 15.06
CA GLN A 91 -20.06 -5.67 16.14
C GLN A 91 -18.54 -5.53 16.33
N ASP A 92 -17.94 -4.50 15.72
CA ASP A 92 -16.51 -4.20 15.77
C ASP A 92 -16.30 -2.96 16.63
N HIS A 93 -15.64 -3.15 17.78
CA HIS A 93 -15.36 -2.06 18.71
C HIS A 93 -14.43 -1.00 18.11
N HIS A 94 -13.38 -1.43 17.40
CA HIS A 94 -12.37 -0.51 16.87
C HIS A 94 -12.97 0.36 15.77
N LEU A 95 -13.63 -0.27 14.79
CA LEU A 95 -14.30 0.45 13.71
C LEU A 95 -15.37 1.41 14.25
N SER A 96 -16.10 0.98 15.28
CA SER A 96 -17.12 1.82 15.93
C SER A 96 -16.51 3.04 16.61
N GLU A 97 -15.36 2.88 17.27
CA GLU A 97 -14.64 3.98 17.92
C GLU A 97 -14.13 4.99 16.89
N GLU A 98 -13.42 4.55 15.85
CA GLU A 98 -12.94 5.42 14.78
C GLU A 98 -14.07 6.15 14.05
N THR A 99 -15.13 5.42 13.70
CA THR A 99 -16.28 5.99 12.98
C THR A 99 -17.01 7.02 13.83
N SER A 100 -17.17 6.75 15.13
CA SER A 100 -17.81 7.70 16.05
C SER A 100 -16.99 8.99 16.22
N GLN A 101 -15.65 8.88 16.31
CA GLN A 101 -14.77 10.05 16.41
C GLN A 101 -14.80 10.88 15.13
N GLU A 102 -14.75 10.24 13.97
CA GLU A 102 -14.84 10.92 12.68
C GLU A 102 -16.21 11.61 12.49
N ALA A 103 -17.30 11.01 12.97
CA ALA A 103 -18.62 11.63 12.94
C ALA A 103 -18.66 12.94 13.74
N ILE A 104 -18.10 12.97 14.96
CA ILE A 104 -18.02 14.20 15.75
C ILE A 104 -17.08 15.22 15.10
N ARG A 105 -15.97 14.77 14.50
CA ARG A 105 -15.03 15.66 13.81
C ARG A 105 -15.73 16.39 12.67
N ARG A 106 -16.53 15.66 11.89
CA ARG A 106 -17.33 16.25 10.80
C ARG A 106 -18.43 17.17 11.30
N LEU A 107 -19.04 16.86 12.45
CA LEU A 107 -20.02 17.74 13.07
C LEU A 107 -19.38 19.09 13.43
N LEU A 108 -18.24 19.07 14.11
CA LEU A 108 -17.50 20.28 14.48
C LEU A 108 -16.98 21.06 13.26
N SER A 109 -16.60 20.36 12.19
CA SER A 109 -16.13 20.98 10.95
C SER A 109 -17.27 21.40 10.00
N SER A 110 -18.53 21.30 10.42
CA SER A 110 -19.68 21.62 9.56
C SER A 110 -19.75 23.12 9.27
N LYS A 111 -19.84 23.47 7.99
CA LYS A 111 -20.09 24.84 7.51
C LYS A 111 -21.56 25.11 7.23
N HIS A 112 -22.43 24.18 7.60
CA HIS A 112 -23.87 24.26 7.41
C HIS A 112 -24.59 24.18 8.75
N THR A 113 -25.69 24.92 8.87
CA THR A 113 -26.52 24.90 10.06
C THR A 113 -27.11 23.51 10.29
N VAL A 114 -26.80 22.91 11.44
CA VAL A 114 -27.32 21.63 11.90
C VAL A 114 -28.38 21.88 12.96
N ASN A 115 -29.65 21.73 12.58
CA ASN A 115 -30.80 21.97 13.45
C ASN A 115 -31.09 20.79 14.39
N ASP A 116 -30.99 19.56 13.86
CA ASP A 116 -31.13 18.31 14.63
C ASP A 116 -29.81 17.54 14.59
N VAL A 117 -29.03 17.67 15.66
CA VAL A 117 -27.70 17.08 15.78
C VAL A 117 -27.77 15.55 15.86
N TYR A 118 -28.80 14.98 16.49
CA TYR A 118 -28.94 13.53 16.63
C TYR A 118 -29.25 12.86 15.29
N ALA A 119 -30.21 13.40 14.53
CA ALA A 119 -30.53 12.91 13.19
C ALA A 119 -29.34 13.05 12.25
N TRP A 120 -28.64 14.20 12.31
CA TRP A 120 -27.44 14.45 11.51
C TRP A 120 -26.32 13.46 11.81
N LEU A 121 -26.01 13.25 13.10
CA LEU A 121 -24.98 12.30 13.52
C LEU A 121 -25.31 10.88 13.08
N ARG A 122 -26.58 10.46 13.20
CA ARG A 122 -27.02 9.16 12.73
C ARG A 122 -26.81 8.99 11.22
N GLN A 123 -27.17 10.00 10.43
CA GLN A 123 -26.98 9.98 8.98
C GLN A 123 -25.50 9.94 8.59
N VAL A 124 -24.66 10.77 9.21
CA VAL A 124 -23.23 10.84 8.90
C VAL A 124 -22.52 9.56 9.31
N THR A 125 -22.85 9.03 10.48
CA THR A 125 -22.33 7.75 10.97
C THR A 125 -22.71 6.62 10.02
N HIS A 126 -23.97 6.55 9.57
CA HIS A 126 -24.40 5.57 8.57
C HIS A 126 -23.61 5.69 7.25
N ASN A 127 -23.48 6.92 6.72
CA ASN A 127 -22.74 7.17 5.49
C ASN A 127 -21.25 6.80 5.60
N LEU A 128 -20.64 7.01 6.78
CA LEU A 128 -19.27 6.59 7.06
C LEU A 128 -19.12 5.06 6.99
N LEU A 129 -20.06 4.32 7.58
CA LEU A 129 -20.09 2.86 7.51
C LEU A 129 -20.28 2.37 6.08
N CYS A 130 -21.20 2.95 5.31
CA CYS A 130 -21.38 2.61 3.90
C CYS A 130 -20.07 2.80 3.11
N LYS A 131 -19.40 3.94 3.29
CA LYS A 131 -18.10 4.21 2.65
C LYS A 131 -17.02 3.22 3.08
N HIS A 132 -16.99 2.81 4.34
CA HIS A 132 -16.05 1.80 4.83
C HIS A 132 -16.25 0.46 4.10
N TYR A 133 -17.48 -0.04 4.01
CA TYR A 133 -17.76 -1.31 3.35
C TYR A 133 -17.59 -1.26 1.83
N GLU A 134 -17.91 -0.13 1.19
CA GLU A 134 -17.58 0.09 -0.22
C GLU A 134 -16.06 0.03 -0.48
N PHE A 135 -15.27 0.64 0.40
CA PHE A 135 -13.82 0.60 0.32
C PHE A 135 -13.30 -0.82 0.56
N GLN A 136 -13.79 -1.51 1.58
CA GLN A 136 -13.39 -2.89 1.90
C GLN A 136 -13.72 -3.86 0.75
N ALA A 137 -14.86 -3.68 0.07
CA ALA A 137 -15.21 -4.48 -1.11
C ALA A 137 -14.19 -4.26 -2.25
N LYS A 138 -13.84 -3.00 -2.53
CA LYS A 138 -12.81 -2.66 -3.53
C LYS A 138 -11.43 -3.21 -3.16
N GLU A 139 -11.07 -3.15 -1.88
CA GLU A 139 -9.81 -3.71 -1.39
C GLU A 139 -9.77 -5.25 -1.54
N LYS A 140 -10.89 -5.93 -1.29
CA LYS A 140 -11.03 -7.36 -1.53
C LYS A 140 -10.89 -7.71 -3.01
N ASP A 141 -11.49 -6.92 -3.90
CA ASP A 141 -11.34 -7.11 -5.35
C ASP A 141 -9.89 -6.93 -5.79
N LEU A 142 -9.21 -5.89 -5.28
CA LEU A 142 -7.78 -5.69 -5.51
C LEU A 142 -6.93 -6.84 -4.98
N TYR A 143 -7.21 -7.31 -3.75
CA TYR A 143 -6.54 -8.45 -3.16
C TYR A 143 -6.68 -9.70 -4.04
N ASN A 144 -7.89 -10.00 -4.52
CA ASN A 144 -8.12 -11.13 -5.41
C ASN A 144 -7.34 -11.01 -6.72
N LEU A 145 -7.30 -9.81 -7.32
CA LEU A 145 -6.49 -9.54 -8.51
C LEU A 145 -5.00 -9.78 -8.27
N LEU A 146 -4.46 -9.29 -7.15
CA LEU A 146 -3.06 -9.51 -6.77
C LEU A 146 -2.77 -10.99 -6.52
N CYS A 147 -3.68 -11.74 -5.89
CA CYS A 147 -3.54 -13.18 -5.71
C CYS A 147 -3.52 -13.94 -7.04
N MET A 148 -4.39 -13.56 -7.99
CA MET A 148 -4.39 -14.14 -9.34
C MET A 148 -3.08 -13.85 -10.07
N GLU A 149 -2.59 -12.60 -10.01
CA GLU A 149 -1.32 -12.21 -10.61
C GLU A 149 -0.13 -12.97 -9.99
N ALA A 150 -0.11 -13.10 -8.66
CA ALA A 150 0.91 -13.87 -7.96
C ALA A 150 0.87 -15.36 -8.36
N GLY A 151 -0.32 -15.96 -8.49
CA GLY A 151 -0.48 -17.33 -8.95
C GLY A 151 0.01 -17.54 -10.39
N LEU A 152 -0.31 -16.59 -11.29
CA LEU A 152 0.19 -16.61 -12.67
C LEU A 152 1.73 -16.52 -12.70
N PHE A 153 2.31 -15.63 -11.89
CA PHE A 153 3.76 -15.50 -11.79
C PHE A 153 4.43 -16.79 -11.29
N GLN A 154 3.88 -17.42 -10.25
CA GLN A 154 4.37 -18.71 -9.75
C GLN A 154 4.30 -19.79 -10.84
N ASN A 155 3.21 -19.87 -11.60
CA ASN A 155 3.07 -20.83 -12.69
C ASN A 155 4.09 -20.59 -13.82
N VAL A 156 4.34 -19.33 -14.19
CA VAL A 156 5.29 -18.97 -15.25
C VAL A 156 6.73 -19.26 -14.82
N THR A 157 7.06 -19.03 -13.54
CA THR A 157 8.40 -19.24 -12.98
C THR A 157 8.67 -20.66 -12.49
N ALA A 158 7.63 -21.46 -12.25
CA ALA A 158 7.75 -22.84 -11.81
C ALA A 158 8.55 -23.70 -12.80
N SER A 159 9.38 -24.60 -12.25
CA SER A 159 10.13 -25.58 -13.03
C SER A 159 9.18 -26.64 -13.61
N GLY A 160 8.66 -26.38 -14.81
CA GLY A 160 7.76 -27.29 -15.53
C GLY A 160 7.70 -27.00 -17.02
N ASN A 161 7.04 -27.88 -17.78
CA ASN A 161 6.83 -27.72 -19.23
C ASN A 161 5.45 -27.16 -19.57
N ARG A 162 4.59 -26.94 -18.57
CA ARG A 162 3.27 -26.35 -18.75
C ARG A 162 3.32 -24.87 -18.41
N VAL A 163 2.75 -24.08 -19.30
CA VAL A 163 2.59 -22.64 -19.20
C VAL A 163 1.10 -22.36 -19.30
N ASP A 164 0.54 -21.75 -18.27
CA ASP A 164 -0.86 -21.34 -18.19
C ASP A 164 -1.01 -19.85 -18.54
N ILE A 165 -2.11 -19.51 -19.18
CA ILE A 165 -2.46 -18.15 -19.63
C ILE A 165 -3.84 -17.70 -19.11
N GLU A 166 -4.56 -18.53 -18.35
CA GLU A 166 -5.93 -18.21 -17.88
C GLU A 166 -5.98 -17.02 -16.90
N GLY A 167 -4.87 -16.71 -16.21
CA GLY A 167 -4.77 -15.55 -15.32
C GLY A 167 -4.49 -14.20 -16.00
N LEU A 168 -4.34 -14.16 -17.32
CA LEU A 168 -4.07 -12.90 -18.05
C LEU A 168 -5.35 -12.10 -18.29
N SER A 169 -5.21 -10.77 -18.30
CA SER A 169 -6.30 -9.89 -18.76
C SER A 169 -6.68 -10.19 -20.21
N PRO A 170 -7.96 -10.01 -20.61
CA PRO A 170 -8.45 -10.42 -21.94
C PRO A 170 -7.61 -9.90 -23.11
N GLY A 171 -7.20 -8.63 -23.07
CA GLY A 171 -6.36 -8.03 -24.12
C GLY A 171 -4.98 -8.68 -24.22
N LYS A 172 -4.30 -8.88 -23.10
CA LYS A 172 -2.98 -9.56 -23.06
C LYS A 172 -3.11 -11.03 -23.48
N LYS A 173 -4.17 -11.71 -23.05
CA LYS A 173 -4.46 -13.10 -23.45
C LYS A 173 -4.59 -13.22 -24.97
N GLN A 174 -5.35 -12.31 -25.61
CA GLN A 174 -5.51 -12.30 -27.06
C GLN A 174 -4.18 -12.04 -27.79
N GLU A 175 -3.36 -11.11 -27.31
CA GLU A 175 -2.03 -10.86 -27.85
C GLU A 175 -1.15 -12.12 -27.80
N ILE A 176 -1.11 -12.80 -26.65
CA ILE A 176 -0.34 -14.05 -26.49
C ILE A 176 -0.87 -15.15 -27.41
N LEU A 177 -2.19 -15.35 -27.48
CA LEU A 177 -2.80 -16.36 -28.36
C LEU A 177 -2.46 -16.13 -29.84
N SER A 178 -2.33 -14.87 -30.26
CA SER A 178 -1.96 -14.51 -31.64
C SER A 178 -0.46 -14.65 -31.95
N SER A 179 0.36 -14.84 -30.92
CA SER A 179 1.83 -14.78 -31.03
C SER A 179 2.44 -16.04 -31.66
N GLN A 180 3.60 -15.87 -32.31
CA GLN A 180 4.37 -17.01 -32.83
C GLN A 180 4.89 -17.90 -31.68
N GLU A 181 5.27 -17.30 -30.55
CA GLU A 181 5.77 -18.03 -29.39
C GLU A 181 4.73 -19.01 -28.84
N TYR A 182 3.46 -18.60 -28.81
CA TYR A 182 2.37 -19.47 -28.39
C TYR A 182 2.08 -20.59 -29.40
N ARG A 183 2.12 -20.28 -30.71
CA ARG A 183 2.00 -21.30 -31.77
C ARG A 183 3.11 -22.34 -31.69
N ASP A 184 4.36 -21.92 -31.56
CA ASP A 184 5.52 -22.82 -31.43
C ASP A 184 5.39 -23.74 -30.20
N TYR A 185 4.90 -23.19 -29.08
CA TYR A 185 4.63 -23.95 -27.86
C TYR A 185 3.50 -24.96 -28.05
N GLN A 186 2.38 -24.56 -28.65
CA GLN A 186 1.26 -25.48 -28.94
C GLN A 186 1.68 -26.60 -29.88
N THR A 187 2.42 -26.30 -30.95
CA THR A 187 2.97 -27.32 -31.85
C THR A 187 3.87 -28.29 -31.12
N ALA A 188 4.72 -27.82 -30.20
CA ALA A 188 5.58 -28.72 -29.42
C ALA A 188 4.79 -29.61 -28.43
N LEU A 189 3.58 -29.21 -28.04
CA LEU A 189 2.70 -29.96 -27.14
C LEU A 189 1.67 -30.84 -27.85
N SER A 190 1.41 -30.64 -29.14
CA SER A 190 0.44 -31.44 -29.90
C SER A 190 0.89 -32.88 -30.16
N PHE A 191 2.17 -33.19 -29.90
CA PHE A 191 2.73 -34.54 -30.05
C PHE A 191 2.70 -35.30 -28.72
N ALA A 192 2.29 -36.57 -28.76
CA ALA A 192 2.16 -37.43 -27.59
C ALA A 192 3.51 -37.75 -26.93
N SER A 193 4.58 -37.87 -27.73
CA SER A 193 5.92 -38.13 -27.24
C SER A 193 6.96 -37.22 -27.89
N LEU A 194 8.12 -37.08 -27.22
CA LEU A 194 9.27 -36.37 -27.79
C LEU A 194 9.77 -37.05 -29.09
N LYS A 195 9.63 -38.37 -29.18
CA LYS A 195 10.02 -39.17 -30.34
C LYS A 195 9.15 -38.86 -31.56
N ASP A 196 7.84 -38.70 -31.37
CA ASP A 196 6.93 -38.32 -32.46
C ASP A 196 7.21 -36.90 -32.93
N TYR A 197 7.47 -35.99 -31.99
CA TYR A 197 7.87 -34.63 -32.31
C TYR A 197 9.19 -34.60 -33.10
N ALA A 198 10.18 -35.37 -32.67
CA ALA A 198 11.47 -35.50 -33.36
C ALA A 198 11.31 -36.06 -34.78
N SER A 199 10.47 -37.08 -34.94
CA SER A 199 10.15 -37.72 -36.23
C SER A 199 9.45 -36.75 -37.18
N SER A 200 8.48 -35.97 -36.68
CA SER A 200 7.77 -34.96 -37.48
C SER A 200 8.68 -33.86 -38.05
N LEU A 201 9.77 -33.57 -37.34
CA LEU A 201 10.75 -32.57 -37.71
C LEU A 201 11.96 -33.16 -38.46
N ASN A 202 12.02 -34.48 -38.61
CA ASN A 202 13.16 -35.22 -39.14
C ASN A 202 14.49 -34.86 -38.43
N VAL A 203 14.49 -34.87 -37.10
CA VAL A 203 15.68 -34.56 -36.26
C VAL A 203 15.85 -35.59 -35.15
N SER A 204 17.00 -35.56 -34.47
CA SER A 204 17.19 -36.37 -33.27
C SER A 204 16.37 -35.85 -32.08
N GLU A 205 16.03 -36.74 -31.15
CA GLU A 205 15.29 -36.40 -29.93
C GLU A 205 15.96 -35.28 -29.12
N LYS A 206 17.30 -35.25 -29.09
CA LYS A 206 18.07 -34.17 -28.44
C LYS A 206 17.82 -32.80 -29.07
N VAL A 207 17.72 -32.74 -30.40
CA VAL A 207 17.41 -31.49 -31.12
C VAL A 207 15.94 -31.11 -30.90
N ALA A 208 15.03 -32.07 -30.92
CA ALA A 208 13.61 -31.85 -30.63
C ALA A 208 13.41 -31.31 -29.20
N GLN A 209 14.11 -31.87 -28.22
CA GLN A 209 14.06 -31.43 -26.82
C GLN A 209 14.53 -29.97 -26.69
N LYS A 210 15.66 -29.64 -27.32
CA LYS A 210 16.17 -28.26 -27.35
C LYS A 210 15.18 -27.28 -28.01
N ARG A 211 14.48 -27.70 -29.08
CA ARG A 211 13.44 -26.89 -29.73
C ARG A 211 12.23 -26.70 -28.82
N LYS A 212 11.81 -27.72 -28.08
CA LYS A 212 10.74 -27.65 -27.08
C LYS A 212 11.09 -26.68 -25.95
N GLU A 213 12.29 -26.80 -25.37
CA GLU A 213 12.79 -25.87 -24.34
C GLU A 213 12.86 -24.43 -24.84
N LYS A 214 13.28 -24.23 -26.09
CA LYS A 214 13.27 -22.92 -26.75
C LYS A 214 11.87 -22.33 -26.82
N ALA A 215 10.88 -23.10 -27.29
CA ALA A 215 9.49 -22.65 -27.41
C ALA A 215 8.92 -22.25 -26.03
N ILE A 216 9.12 -23.10 -25.02
CA ILE A 216 8.69 -22.83 -23.63
C ILE A 216 9.33 -21.55 -23.10
N ARG A 217 10.65 -21.39 -23.24
CA ARG A 217 11.36 -20.21 -22.75
C ARG A 217 10.90 -18.94 -23.45
N ASN A 218 10.71 -18.98 -24.77
CA ASN A 218 10.23 -17.83 -25.53
C ASN A 218 8.83 -17.41 -25.09
N LEU A 219 7.92 -18.36 -24.90
CA LEU A 219 6.58 -18.07 -24.41
C LEU A 219 6.62 -17.49 -22.98
N ARG A 220 7.41 -18.07 -22.07
CA ARG A 220 7.60 -17.54 -20.71
C ARG A 220 8.11 -16.10 -20.70
N SER A 221 9.14 -15.82 -21.50
CA SER A 221 9.70 -14.48 -21.67
C SER A 221 8.62 -13.49 -22.11
N LYS A 222 7.84 -13.85 -23.14
CA LYS A 222 6.74 -13.00 -23.63
C LYS A 222 5.66 -12.77 -22.57
N LEU A 223 5.29 -13.81 -21.82
CA LEU A 223 4.32 -13.71 -20.74
C LEU A 223 4.79 -12.79 -19.61
N LEU A 224 6.04 -12.95 -19.15
CA LEU A 224 6.63 -12.10 -18.13
C LEU A 224 6.61 -10.63 -18.55
N LEU A 225 7.03 -10.34 -19.78
CA LEU A 225 7.01 -8.98 -20.32
C LEU A 225 5.58 -8.44 -20.46
N ALA A 226 4.63 -9.27 -20.92
CA ALA A 226 3.22 -8.87 -20.99
C ALA A 226 2.63 -8.57 -19.60
N MET A 227 3.09 -9.26 -18.54
CA MET A 227 2.72 -8.95 -17.16
C MET A 227 3.39 -7.69 -16.61
N GLY A 228 4.37 -7.10 -17.31
CA GLY A 228 5.15 -5.96 -16.83
C GLY A 228 6.35 -6.37 -15.97
N TRP A 229 6.73 -7.65 -16.00
CA TRP A 229 7.91 -8.14 -15.30
C TRP A 229 9.17 -7.89 -16.13
N GLU A 230 10.00 -6.95 -15.69
CA GLU A 230 11.18 -6.49 -16.44
C GLU A 230 12.51 -6.92 -15.80
N ALA A 231 12.49 -7.68 -14.70
CA ALA A 231 13.67 -7.98 -13.90
C ALA A 231 13.79 -9.47 -13.56
N SER A 232 14.35 -10.26 -14.45
CA SER A 232 14.86 -11.61 -14.18
C SER A 232 15.56 -12.18 -15.42
N ARG A 233 16.17 -13.36 -15.32
CA ARG A 233 16.76 -14.01 -16.50
C ARG A 233 15.69 -14.54 -17.45
N GLU A 234 14.53 -14.89 -16.89
CA GLU A 234 13.40 -15.51 -17.57
C GLU A 234 12.70 -14.55 -18.53
N ILE A 235 12.87 -13.23 -18.37
CA ILE A 235 12.40 -12.22 -19.33
C ILE A 235 13.10 -12.34 -20.69
N LEU A 236 14.24 -13.02 -20.74
CA LEU A 236 15.02 -13.19 -21.97
C LEU A 236 14.52 -14.36 -22.79
N SER A 237 14.21 -14.10 -24.06
CA SER A 237 14.01 -15.15 -25.05
C SER A 237 15.24 -16.06 -25.13
N TYR A 238 15.06 -17.26 -25.67
CA TYR A 238 16.13 -18.25 -25.78
C TYR A 238 17.39 -17.72 -26.46
N ASN A 239 17.24 -16.93 -27.53
CA ASN A 239 18.37 -16.38 -28.26
C ASN A 239 19.07 -15.27 -27.47
N GLN A 240 18.31 -14.38 -26.83
CA GLN A 240 18.85 -13.31 -25.99
C GLN A 240 19.62 -13.89 -24.79
N TYR A 241 19.04 -14.88 -24.11
CA TYR A 241 19.68 -15.57 -22.99
C TYR A 241 21.03 -16.18 -23.40
N ASN A 242 21.07 -16.90 -24.52
CA ASN A 242 22.30 -17.50 -25.01
C ASN A 242 23.34 -16.46 -25.43
N ALA A 243 22.91 -15.35 -26.04
CA ALA A 243 23.80 -14.25 -26.41
C ALA A 243 24.44 -13.60 -25.18
N ILE A 244 23.63 -13.33 -24.15
CA ILE A 244 24.10 -12.76 -22.88
C ILE A 244 25.02 -13.74 -22.15
N GLN A 245 24.69 -15.03 -22.10
CA GLN A 245 25.59 -16.04 -21.53
C GLN A 245 26.93 -16.17 -22.26
N LYS A 246 26.94 -15.99 -23.59
CA LYS A 246 28.19 -15.93 -24.36
C LYS A 246 28.98 -14.66 -24.00
N PHE A 247 28.31 -13.52 -23.95
CA PHE A 247 28.91 -12.25 -23.56
C PHE A 247 29.51 -12.29 -22.15
N ILE A 248 28.80 -12.86 -21.16
CA ILE A 248 29.30 -13.07 -19.78
C ILE A 248 30.58 -13.93 -19.78
N ARG A 249 30.64 -14.98 -20.60
CA ARG A 249 31.85 -15.81 -20.73
C ARG A 249 33.02 -15.02 -21.32
N GLU A 250 32.76 -14.14 -22.29
CA GLU A 250 33.79 -13.27 -22.85
C GLU A 250 34.26 -12.22 -21.82
N LEU A 251 33.34 -11.62 -21.04
CA LEU A 251 33.71 -10.72 -19.93
C LEU A 251 34.68 -11.39 -18.95
N LEU A 252 34.39 -12.63 -18.54
CA LEU A 252 35.26 -13.39 -17.64
C LEU A 252 36.66 -13.63 -18.22
N LYS A 253 36.77 -13.91 -19.52
CA LYS A 253 38.09 -14.07 -20.18
C LYS A 253 38.87 -12.76 -20.17
N MET A 254 38.20 -11.62 -20.36
CA MET A 254 38.82 -10.29 -20.29
C MET A 254 39.35 -10.00 -18.88
N GLY A 255 38.58 -10.31 -17.83
CA GLY A 255 38.99 -10.12 -16.43
C GLY A 255 40.21 -10.96 -16.02
N ARG A 256 40.39 -12.14 -16.61
CA ARG A 256 41.53 -13.05 -16.34
C ARG A 256 42.82 -12.70 -17.09
N GLY A 257 42.80 -11.71 -17.98
CA GLY A 257 43.99 -11.24 -18.70
C GLY A 257 44.55 -12.22 -19.74
N ASP A 258 43.68 -13.05 -20.34
CA ASP A 258 44.12 -14.07 -21.31
C ASP A 258 44.79 -13.44 -22.55
N ARG A 259 45.91 -14.02 -23.01
CA ARG A 259 46.89 -13.35 -23.90
C ARG A 259 46.35 -12.98 -25.30
N ASP A 260 45.28 -13.63 -25.75
CA ASP A 260 44.66 -13.39 -27.06
C ASP A 260 43.79 -12.12 -27.13
N ILE A 261 43.52 -11.47 -25.99
CA ILE A 261 42.59 -10.31 -25.91
C ILE A 261 43.34 -8.97 -26.06
N LYS A 262 44.67 -8.98 -26.21
CA LYS A 262 45.48 -7.75 -26.31
C LYS A 262 45.12 -6.84 -27.50
N GLN A 263 44.42 -7.34 -28.53
CA GLN A 263 43.89 -6.50 -29.62
C GLN A 263 42.53 -5.84 -29.29
N ASN A 264 41.68 -6.46 -28.46
CA ASN A 264 40.35 -5.91 -28.10
C ASN A 264 40.37 -4.91 -26.95
N ASN A 265 41.41 -4.92 -26.11
CA ASN A 265 41.54 -3.99 -24.98
C ASN A 265 41.69 -2.51 -25.40
N LYS A 266 41.98 -2.21 -26.67
CA LYS A 266 41.99 -0.83 -27.18
C LYS A 266 40.59 -0.22 -27.31
N LEU A 267 39.53 -1.03 -27.44
CA LEU A 267 38.18 -0.53 -27.73
C LEU A 267 37.36 -0.21 -26.47
N HIS A 268 37.66 -0.82 -25.32
CA HIS A 268 36.90 -0.60 -24.08
C HIS A 268 37.76 -0.65 -22.80
N PRO A 269 38.69 0.31 -22.60
CA PRO A 269 39.54 0.35 -21.40
C PRO A 269 38.75 0.38 -20.09
N LYS A 270 37.57 1.03 -20.09
CA LYS A 270 36.65 1.08 -18.95
C LYS A 270 36.10 -0.31 -18.56
N LEU A 271 35.94 -1.20 -19.53
CA LEU A 271 35.42 -2.56 -19.32
C LEU A 271 36.46 -3.43 -18.61
N ALA A 272 37.72 -3.35 -19.05
CA ALA A 272 38.84 -4.01 -18.40
C ALA A 272 39.02 -3.53 -16.95
N GLN A 273 38.84 -2.22 -16.71
CA GLN A 273 38.89 -1.66 -15.36
C GLN A 273 37.77 -2.20 -14.46
N VAL A 274 36.54 -2.30 -14.96
CA VAL A 274 35.39 -2.82 -14.18
C VAL A 274 35.52 -4.31 -13.90
N MET A 275 36.11 -5.08 -14.82
CA MET A 275 36.34 -6.52 -14.64
C MET A 275 37.58 -6.85 -13.79
N ASN A 276 38.41 -5.86 -13.45
CA ASN A 276 39.58 -6.08 -12.61
C ASN A 276 39.16 -6.57 -11.22
N GLY A 277 39.79 -7.64 -10.73
CA GLY A 277 39.45 -8.28 -9.47
C GLY A 277 38.20 -9.18 -9.50
N ILE A 278 37.56 -9.37 -10.66
CA ILE A 278 36.46 -10.33 -10.87
C ILE A 278 37.00 -11.57 -11.57
N ASP A 279 37.38 -12.59 -10.80
CA ASP A 279 37.95 -13.84 -11.34
C ASP A 279 36.88 -14.90 -11.69
N ARG A 280 35.71 -14.82 -11.06
CA ARG A 280 34.51 -15.63 -11.30
C ARG A 280 33.25 -14.78 -11.18
N ILE A 281 32.15 -15.32 -11.70
CA ILE A 281 30.81 -14.74 -11.54
C ILE A 281 30.00 -15.74 -10.72
N ASP A 282 29.70 -15.35 -9.49
CA ASP A 282 28.94 -16.15 -8.54
C ASP A 282 27.43 -16.05 -8.82
N ASP A 283 26.98 -14.87 -9.25
CA ASP A 283 25.60 -14.68 -9.71
C ASP A 283 25.49 -13.55 -10.75
N TRP A 284 24.41 -13.56 -11.53
CA TRP A 284 24.11 -12.47 -12.46
C TRP A 284 22.61 -12.20 -12.58
N GLY A 285 22.23 -10.94 -12.52
CA GLY A 285 20.87 -10.46 -12.71
C GLY A 285 20.75 -9.67 -14.00
N ILE A 286 19.53 -9.51 -14.51
CA ILE A 286 19.29 -8.62 -15.64
C ILE A 286 17.96 -7.91 -15.49
N THR A 287 17.93 -6.65 -15.90
CA THR A 287 16.73 -5.82 -15.95
C THR A 287 16.61 -5.20 -17.33
N MET A 288 15.41 -5.21 -17.91
CA MET A 288 15.11 -4.48 -19.13
C MET A 288 14.90 -3.00 -18.78
N ALA A 289 15.63 -2.11 -19.45
CA ALA A 289 15.47 -0.67 -19.27
C ALA A 289 14.61 -0.05 -20.38
N ASP A 290 14.65 -0.65 -21.57
CA ASP A 290 13.88 -0.29 -22.75
C ASP A 290 13.93 -1.48 -23.73
N ASN A 291 13.18 -1.44 -24.83
CA ASN A 291 13.17 -2.50 -25.83
C ASN A 291 14.60 -2.83 -26.31
N ARG A 292 15.06 -4.04 -25.97
CA ARG A 292 16.42 -4.57 -26.21
C ARG A 292 17.58 -3.85 -25.52
N ARG A 293 17.30 -2.92 -24.61
CA ARG A 293 18.31 -2.31 -23.72
C ARG A 293 18.21 -2.93 -22.34
N PHE A 294 19.31 -3.42 -21.82
CA PHE A 294 19.34 -4.14 -20.56
C PHE A 294 20.42 -3.62 -19.63
N ARG A 295 20.18 -3.75 -18.33
CA ARG A 295 21.16 -3.60 -17.26
C ARG A 295 21.53 -5.00 -16.80
N LEU A 296 22.74 -5.44 -17.14
CA LEU A 296 23.30 -6.69 -16.67
C LEU A 296 24.06 -6.43 -15.37
N HIS A 297 23.66 -7.11 -14.31
CA HIS A 297 24.30 -7.06 -13.01
C HIS A 297 25.12 -8.32 -12.82
N ILE A 298 26.37 -8.15 -12.40
CA ILE A 298 27.30 -9.25 -12.14
C ILE A 298 27.71 -9.16 -10.68
N PHE A 299 27.69 -10.31 -10.00
CA PHE A 299 28.07 -10.46 -8.62
C PHE A 299 29.25 -11.43 -8.50
N HIS A 300 30.24 -11.01 -7.73
CA HIS A 300 31.38 -11.83 -7.35
C HIS A 300 31.65 -11.66 -5.86
N LEU A 301 31.90 -12.76 -5.17
CA LEU A 301 32.37 -12.76 -3.79
C LEU A 301 33.85 -13.13 -3.77
N THR A 302 34.69 -12.18 -3.37
CA THR A 302 36.14 -12.37 -3.27
C THR A 302 36.49 -13.40 -2.20
N GLN A 303 37.74 -13.87 -2.18
CA GLN A 303 38.24 -14.79 -1.15
C GLN A 303 38.11 -14.21 0.27
N GLU A 304 38.22 -12.89 0.40
CA GLU A 304 38.05 -12.14 1.66
C GLU A 304 36.56 -11.92 2.03
N LYS A 305 35.63 -12.54 1.30
CA LYS A 305 34.18 -12.37 1.43
C LYS A 305 33.71 -10.93 1.21
N GLN A 306 34.45 -10.14 0.44
CA GLN A 306 33.98 -8.83 0.01
C GLN A 306 33.16 -8.97 -1.29
N PRO A 307 31.94 -8.42 -1.34
CA PRO A 307 31.15 -8.48 -2.56
C PRO A 307 31.59 -7.41 -3.56
N ILE A 308 31.75 -7.81 -4.81
CA ILE A 308 31.94 -6.92 -5.94
C ILE A 308 30.69 -7.01 -6.80
N ILE A 309 30.04 -5.86 -7.01
CA ILE A 309 28.86 -5.75 -7.87
C ILE A 309 29.22 -4.84 -9.04
N ALA A 310 29.18 -5.38 -10.25
CA ALA A 310 29.36 -4.62 -11.47
C ALA A 310 28.05 -4.51 -12.25
N THR A 311 27.85 -3.39 -12.94
CA THR A 311 26.68 -3.18 -13.81
C THR A 311 27.11 -2.76 -15.19
N PHE A 312 26.57 -3.44 -16.19
CA PHE A 312 26.81 -3.21 -17.61
C PHE A 312 25.50 -2.81 -18.27
N PHE A 313 25.51 -1.65 -18.92
CA PHE A 313 24.42 -1.18 -19.77
C PHE A 313 24.67 -1.72 -21.17
N ILE A 314 23.83 -2.65 -21.60
CA ILE A 314 24.01 -3.41 -22.84
C ILE A 314 22.81 -3.26 -23.77
N VAL A 315 23.06 -3.31 -25.07
CA VAL A 315 22.03 -3.31 -26.11
C VAL A 315 22.19 -4.53 -26.98
N LEU A 316 21.08 -5.20 -27.27
CA LEU A 316 21.02 -6.30 -28.23
C LEU A 316 20.44 -5.79 -29.55
N ASN A 317 21.12 -6.03 -30.66
CA ASN A 317 20.54 -5.77 -31.98
C ASN A 317 19.55 -6.88 -32.40
N GLU A 318 18.97 -6.78 -33.60
CA GLU A 318 18.05 -7.80 -34.15
C GLU A 318 18.65 -9.21 -34.23
N ARG A 319 19.96 -9.29 -34.40
CA ARG A 319 20.72 -10.55 -34.45
C ARG A 319 21.19 -11.01 -33.07
N ASN A 320 20.77 -10.34 -31.99
CA ASN A 320 21.19 -10.57 -30.62
C ASN A 320 22.70 -10.36 -30.38
N HIS A 321 23.36 -9.53 -31.18
CA HIS A 321 24.72 -9.09 -30.88
C HIS A 321 24.69 -8.11 -29.71
N VAL A 322 25.51 -8.36 -28.70
CA VAL A 322 25.59 -7.55 -27.48
C VAL A 322 26.61 -6.42 -27.69
N SER A 323 26.19 -5.19 -27.43
CA SER A 323 27.06 -4.01 -27.42
C SER A 323 27.00 -3.36 -26.04
N VAL A 324 28.13 -2.89 -25.52
CA VAL A 324 28.19 -2.23 -24.21
C VAL A 324 28.16 -0.72 -24.40
N GLU A 325 27.13 -0.06 -23.86
CA GLU A 325 27.04 1.40 -23.86
C GLU A 325 27.84 1.99 -22.70
N ASN A 326 27.75 1.38 -21.52
CA ASN A 326 28.44 1.86 -20.31
C ASN A 326 28.64 0.72 -19.30
N CYS A 327 29.59 0.89 -18.37
CA CYS A 327 29.82 -0.04 -17.27
C CYS A 327 30.31 0.70 -16.02
N LYS A 328 30.00 0.15 -14.84
CA LYS A 328 30.46 0.67 -13.54
C LYS A 328 30.56 -0.43 -12.48
N ILE A 329 31.44 -0.22 -11.50
CA ILE A 329 31.40 -0.93 -10.22
C ILE A 329 30.46 -0.16 -9.30
N ASN A 330 29.57 -0.85 -8.59
CA ASN A 330 28.63 -0.25 -7.67
C ASN A 330 29.25 -0.12 -6.27
N GLU A 331 29.03 1.02 -5.63
CA GLU A 331 29.37 1.23 -4.23
C GLU A 331 28.34 0.54 -3.32
N ILE A 332 28.84 -0.13 -2.26
CA ILE A 332 27.98 -0.78 -1.27
C ILE A 332 27.66 0.24 -0.18
N ILE A 333 26.45 0.81 -0.23
CA ILE A 333 25.99 1.86 0.69
C ILE A 333 25.45 1.23 1.99
N GLY A 334 26.34 0.64 2.80
CA GLY A 334 26.14 0.32 4.22
C GLY A 334 25.23 -0.86 4.58
N ALA A 335 25.66 -1.68 5.55
CA ALA A 335 24.82 -2.63 6.26
C ALA A 335 24.15 -1.93 7.45
N ARG A 336 22.81 -1.85 7.46
CA ARG A 336 22.07 -1.30 8.62
C ARG A 336 21.66 -2.42 9.57
N PRO A 337 22.14 -2.45 10.82
CA PRO A 337 21.51 -3.28 11.85
C PRO A 337 20.11 -2.70 12.11
N ILE A 338 19.08 -3.55 12.03
CA ILE A 338 17.71 -3.18 12.40
C ILE A 338 17.71 -2.94 13.92
N PRO A 339 17.36 -1.73 14.41
CA PRO A 339 17.31 -1.48 15.84
C PRO A 339 16.18 -2.29 16.47
N ALA A 340 16.47 -2.96 17.58
CA ALA A 340 15.49 -3.77 18.33
C ALA A 340 14.34 -2.96 18.96
N ASN A 341 14.40 -1.62 18.92
CA ASN A 341 13.62 -0.74 19.79
C ASN A 341 12.73 0.25 19.04
N VAL A 342 12.13 -0.13 17.91
CA VAL A 342 11.08 0.70 17.28
C VAL A 342 9.82 0.58 18.15
N GLN A 343 9.62 1.53 19.05
CA GLN A 343 8.37 1.65 19.81
C GLN A 343 7.31 2.34 18.95
N ILE A 344 6.30 1.58 18.55
CA ILE A 344 5.06 2.10 18.00
C ILE A 344 4.21 2.60 19.18
N PRO A 345 3.70 3.85 19.15
CA PRO A 345 2.85 4.38 20.21
C PRO A 345 1.63 3.46 20.45
N LYS A 346 1.43 3.06 21.71
CA LYS A 346 0.39 2.10 22.14
C LYS A 346 -0.95 2.72 22.52
N GLU A 347 -1.08 4.04 22.46
CA GLU A 347 -2.32 4.72 22.82
C GLU A 347 -3.11 5.06 21.56
N MET A 348 -3.76 4.05 20.99
CA MET A 348 -4.90 4.27 20.11
C MET A 348 -6.18 4.27 20.95
N GLY A 349 -7.10 5.21 20.66
CA GLY A 349 -8.51 5.04 20.99
C GLY A 349 -9.13 6.08 21.92
N LYS A 350 -8.53 6.44 23.07
CA LYS A 350 -9.27 7.29 24.04
C LYS A 350 -9.16 8.78 23.74
N ALA A 351 -10.03 9.27 22.86
CA ALA A 351 -10.21 10.70 22.67
C ALA A 351 -11.45 11.20 23.43
N LEU A 352 -11.30 11.51 24.72
CA LEU A 352 -12.14 12.53 25.34
C LEU A 352 -11.58 13.87 24.87
N TRP A 353 -12.26 14.54 23.94
CA TRP A 353 -11.80 15.87 23.51
C TRP A 353 -12.04 16.85 24.64
N SER A 354 -10.96 17.50 25.09
CA SER A 354 -11.07 18.62 26.00
C SER A 354 -11.78 19.78 25.30
N TYR A 355 -12.32 20.69 26.10
CA TYR A 355 -12.95 21.90 25.59
C TYR A 355 -12.06 22.66 24.60
N GLU A 356 -10.77 22.80 24.88
CA GLU A 356 -9.82 23.50 24.01
C GLU A 356 -9.69 22.82 22.65
N LYS A 357 -9.71 21.48 22.62
CA LYS A 357 -9.65 20.70 21.39
C LYS A 357 -10.95 20.79 20.58
N ILE A 358 -12.09 20.85 21.25
CA ILE A 358 -13.39 21.08 20.56
C ILE A 358 -13.37 22.46 19.90
N ILE A 359 -12.93 23.50 20.61
CA ILE A 359 -12.87 24.86 20.09
C ILE A 359 -11.86 25.00 18.94
N SER A 360 -10.70 24.33 19.01
CA SER A 360 -9.71 24.41 17.92
C SER A 360 -10.22 23.83 16.60
N LEU A 361 -11.12 22.85 16.65
CA LEU A 361 -11.72 22.21 15.46
C LEU A 361 -12.85 23.03 14.82
N LEU A 362 -13.35 24.09 15.47
CA LEU A 362 -14.37 24.98 14.92
C LEU A 362 -13.79 26.08 14.02
N ASN A 363 -12.48 26.33 14.09
CA ASN A 363 -11.79 27.44 13.43
C ASN A 363 -10.98 27.03 12.17
N THR A 364 -11.21 25.82 11.64
CA THR A 364 -10.69 25.31 10.36
C THR A 364 -11.82 25.18 9.35
#